data_AF-A0A3N0AVH3-F1
#
_entry.id   AF-A0A3N0AVH3-F1
#
_cell.length_a   1.000
_cell.length_b   1.000
_cell.length_c   1.000
_cell.angle_alpha   90.00
_cell.angle_beta   90.00
_cell.angle_gamma   90.00
#
_symmetry.space_group_name_H-M   'P 1'
#
loop_
_entity.id
_entity.type
_entity.pdbx_description
1 polymer ?
#
loop_
_entity_poly.entity_id
_entity_poly.type
_entity_poly.pdbx_seq_one_letter_code
_entity_poly.pdbx_strand_id
1 'polypeptide(L)'
;MRELRDPAYSGVSGGTYECVADSLNVRDAPGMSGAVVASYVDGETVALDEWDEVADGYLWGRYTSWTGETRYIAVGTADGGEEYLRKR
;
A
#
# COMPACT_ATOMS: atom_id res chain seq x y z
N MET A 1 -2.97 -18.54 20.76
CA MET A 1 -2.61 -18.39 19.34
C MET A 1 -2.07 -16.98 19.16
N ARG A 2 -0.75 -16.85 19.01
CA ARG A 2 -0.11 -15.58 18.66
C ARG A 2 0.28 -15.82 17.21
N GLU A 3 -0.43 -15.22 16.26
CA GLU A 3 -0.05 -15.34 14.86
C GLU A 3 1.36 -14.75 14.74
N LEU A 4 2.26 -15.59 14.21
CA LEU A 4 3.63 -15.22 13.92
C LEU A 4 3.54 -14.15 12.83
N ARG A 5 3.71 -12.88 13.19
CA ARG A 5 4.11 -11.86 12.22
C ARG A 5 5.47 -12.32 11.69
N ASP A 6 5.47 -12.99 10.55
CA ASP A 6 6.67 -13.23 9.77
C ASP A 6 7.36 -11.88 9.48
N PRO A 7 8.70 -11.83 9.41
CA PRO A 7 9.43 -10.57 9.29
C PRO A 7 9.37 -10.06 7.85
N ALA A 8 8.23 -9.50 7.48
CA ALA A 8 8.03 -8.75 6.26
C ALA A 8 7.02 -7.64 6.57
N TYR A 9 7.55 -6.44 6.78
CA TYR A 9 6.89 -5.24 7.30
C TYR A 9 6.32 -5.34 8.73
N SER A 10 6.80 -4.46 9.62
CA SER A 10 6.24 -4.27 10.97
C SER A 10 4.88 -3.56 10.98
N GLY A 11 4.29 -3.31 9.81
CA GLY A 11 3.14 -2.44 9.57
C GLY A 11 3.52 -1.26 8.67
N VAL A 12 2.52 -0.55 8.12
CA VAL A 12 2.72 0.65 7.31
C VAL A 12 2.73 1.86 8.25
N SER A 13 3.89 2.50 8.38
CA SER A 13 4.00 3.75 9.14
C SER A 13 3.49 4.96 8.36
N GLY A 14 3.04 6.00 9.05
CA GLY A 14 2.70 7.27 8.40
C GLY A 14 3.92 7.91 7.72
N GLY A 15 3.71 8.57 6.57
CA GLY A 15 4.76 9.31 5.87
C GLY A 15 4.60 9.37 4.37
N THR A 16 5.60 9.96 3.70
CA THR A 16 5.68 10.02 2.24
C THR A 16 6.36 8.76 1.71
N TYR A 17 5.72 8.14 0.74
CA TYR A 17 6.22 6.98 0.02
C TYR A 17 6.37 7.33 -1.46
N GLU A 18 7.36 6.75 -2.10
CA GLU A 18 7.61 6.86 -3.54
C GLU A 18 7.28 5.53 -4.22
N CYS A 19 6.53 5.59 -5.31
CA CYS A 19 6.28 4.45 -6.17
C CYS A 19 7.56 4.06 -6.91
N VAL A 20 7.93 2.79 -6.81
CA VAL A 20 9.10 2.20 -7.51
C VAL A 20 8.68 1.16 -8.56
N ALA A 21 7.38 1.08 -8.84
CA ALA A 21 6.80 0.19 -9.84
C ALA A 21 6.42 0.97 -11.11
N ASP A 22 6.52 0.33 -12.27
CA ASP A 22 6.15 0.94 -13.56
C ASP A 22 4.67 1.39 -13.60
N SER A 23 3.79 0.66 -12.92
CA SER A 23 2.37 0.99 -12.76
C SER A 23 1.81 0.30 -11.52
N LEU A 24 1.17 1.08 -10.64
CA LEU A 24 0.64 0.63 -9.36
C LEU A 24 -0.79 1.12 -9.17
N ASN A 25 -1.75 0.20 -9.08
CA ASN A 25 -3.16 0.55 -8.95
C ASN A 25 -3.50 1.07 -7.56
N VAL A 26 -4.28 2.13 -7.51
CA VAL A 26 -5.02 2.60 -6.33
C VAL A 26 -6.42 2.02 -6.38
N ARG A 27 -6.90 1.54 -5.23
CA ARG A 27 -8.21 0.92 -5.08
C ARG A 27 -9.08 1.60 -4.02
N ASP A 28 -10.38 1.38 -4.11
CA ASP A 28 -11.39 1.88 -3.15
C ASP A 28 -11.60 0.99 -1.92
N ALA A 29 -11.08 -0.24 -1.96
CA ALA A 29 -10.98 -1.18 -0.85
C ALA A 29 -9.60 -1.85 -0.88
N PRO A 30 -9.05 -2.27 0.27
CA PRO A 30 -7.84 -3.09 0.29
C PRO A 30 -8.14 -4.44 -0.35
N GLY A 31 -7.21 -4.93 -1.17
CA GLY A 31 -7.34 -6.21 -1.86
C GLY A 31 -7.67 -6.09 -3.35
N MET A 32 -7.55 -7.21 -4.05
CA MET A 32 -7.68 -7.32 -5.51
C MET A 32 -9.13 -7.19 -6.00
N SER A 33 -10.10 -7.35 -5.09
CA SER A 33 -11.54 -7.17 -5.38
C SER A 33 -12.00 -5.71 -5.37
N GLY A 34 -11.24 -4.79 -4.76
CA GLY A 34 -11.53 -3.35 -4.77
C GLY A 34 -11.44 -2.78 -6.20
N ALA A 35 -12.32 -1.84 -6.53
CA ALA A 35 -12.31 -1.19 -7.84
C ALA A 35 -11.03 -0.35 -8.00
N VAL A 36 -10.41 -0.42 -9.18
CA VAL A 36 -9.29 0.47 -9.52
C VAL A 36 -9.84 1.87 -9.79
N VAL A 37 -9.34 2.86 -9.06
CA VAL A 37 -9.83 4.25 -9.09
C VAL A 37 -8.75 5.26 -9.49
N ALA A 38 -7.47 4.86 -9.45
CA ALA A 38 -6.34 5.59 -9.99
C ALA A 38 -5.15 4.64 -10.18
N SER A 39 -4.04 5.16 -10.69
CA SER A 39 -2.77 4.46 -10.76
C SER A 39 -1.63 5.45 -10.51
N TYR A 40 -0.55 4.96 -9.92
CA TYR A 40 0.71 5.67 -9.74
C TYR A 40 1.78 5.01 -10.62
N VAL A 41 2.77 5.78 -11.06
CA VAL A 41 3.94 5.28 -11.80
C VAL A 41 5.23 5.61 -11.05
N ASP A 42 6.36 5.04 -11.52
CA ASP A 42 7.68 5.25 -10.92
C ASP A 42 7.99 6.73 -10.65
N GLY A 43 8.45 7.02 -9.44
CA GLY A 43 8.80 8.35 -8.96
C GLY A 43 7.64 9.19 -8.39
N GLU A 44 6.38 8.80 -8.61
CA GLU A 44 5.23 9.48 -7.97
C GLU A 44 5.16 9.20 -6.47
N THR A 45 4.63 10.16 -5.70
CA THR A 45 4.62 10.07 -4.23
C THR A 45 3.22 10.06 -3.65
N VAL A 46 3.00 9.22 -2.64
CA VAL A 46 1.76 9.13 -1.85
C VAL A 46 2.05 9.35 -0.37
N ALA A 47 1.16 10.05 0.34
CA ALA A 47 1.24 10.23 1.78
C ALA A 47 0.33 9.23 2.50
N LEU A 48 0.90 8.22 3.16
CA LEU A 48 0.15 7.18 3.88
C LEU A 48 -0.10 7.59 5.34
N ASP A 49 -1.22 7.14 5.92
CA ASP A 49 -1.76 7.61 7.22
C ASP A 49 -1.61 6.63 8.40
N GLU A 50 -0.59 5.75 8.36
CA GLU A 50 -0.29 4.77 9.42
C GLU A 50 -1.38 3.69 9.60
N TRP A 51 -1.93 3.21 8.49
CA TRP A 51 -2.84 2.07 8.47
C TRP A 51 -2.32 1.01 7.51
N ASP A 52 -2.45 -0.25 7.92
CA ASP A 52 -2.08 -1.41 7.14
C ASP A 52 -3.12 -2.54 7.15
N GLU A 53 -3.15 -3.30 6.05
CA GLU A 53 -3.87 -4.57 5.97
C GLU A 53 -3.17 -5.64 5.12
N VAL A 54 -3.17 -6.84 5.70
CA VAL A 54 -3.00 -8.19 5.15
C VAL A 54 -4.00 -8.66 4.08
N ALA A 55 -3.90 -8.39 2.77
CA ALA A 55 -4.91 -8.88 1.82
C ALA A 55 -4.37 -9.33 0.46
N ASP A 56 -4.87 -10.48 -0.03
CA ASP A 56 -4.55 -11.06 -1.35
C ASP A 56 -3.04 -11.23 -1.64
N GLY A 57 -2.24 -11.45 -0.59
CA GLY A 57 -0.79 -11.61 -0.70
C GLY A 57 0.00 -10.29 -0.68
N TYR A 58 -0.65 -9.15 -0.42
CA TYR A 58 -0.02 -7.83 -0.39
C TYR A 58 -0.23 -7.13 0.95
N LEU A 59 0.73 -6.28 1.29
CA LEU A 59 0.58 -5.27 2.33
C LEU A 59 -0.06 -4.03 1.72
N TRP A 60 -1.23 -3.64 2.20
CA TRP A 60 -1.93 -2.43 1.75
C TRP A 60 -1.67 -1.27 2.68
N GLY A 61 -1.38 -0.10 2.12
CA GLY A 61 -1.39 1.18 2.82
C GLY A 61 -2.64 1.99 2.49
N ARG A 62 -2.97 2.97 3.33
CA ARG A 62 -4.13 3.85 3.16
C ARG A 62 -3.74 5.31 3.08
N TYR A 63 -4.48 6.07 2.28
CA TYR A 63 -4.44 7.53 2.27
C TYR A 63 -5.80 8.14 1.97
N THR A 64 -5.95 9.41 2.33
CA THR A 64 -7.08 10.25 1.89
C THR A 64 -6.70 10.94 0.59
N SER A 65 -7.48 10.70 -0.47
CA SER A 65 -7.27 11.35 -1.76
C SER A 65 -7.59 12.85 -1.72
N TRP A 66 -7.21 13.58 -2.78
CA TRP A 66 -7.50 15.01 -2.93
C TRP A 66 -9.00 15.35 -2.81
N THR A 67 -9.86 14.43 -3.26
CA THR A 67 -11.33 14.56 -3.22
C THR A 67 -11.95 14.06 -1.91
N GLY A 68 -11.13 13.59 -0.96
CA GLY A 68 -11.56 13.22 0.39
C GLY A 68 -11.98 11.76 0.56
N GLU A 69 -11.95 10.93 -0.49
CA GLU A 69 -12.20 9.50 -0.31
C GLU A 69 -10.96 8.76 0.21
N THR A 70 -11.21 7.76 1.04
CA THR A 70 -10.21 6.78 1.47
C THR A 70 -9.80 5.88 0.31
N ARG A 71 -8.49 5.73 0.12
CA ARG A 71 -7.87 4.97 -0.95
C ARG A 71 -6.83 4.01 -0.40
N TYR A 72 -6.64 2.92 -1.13
CA TYR A 72 -5.73 1.85 -0.75
C TYR A 72 -4.76 1.56 -1.88
N ILE A 73 -3.50 1.34 -1.54
CA ILE A 73 -2.43 1.06 -2.51
C ILE A 73 -1.49 0.01 -1.92
N ALA A 74 -1.07 -0.95 -2.74
CA ALA A 74 -0.16 -1.99 -2.28
C ALA A 74 1.23 -1.40 -2.04
N VAL A 75 1.79 -1.62 -0.85
CA VAL A 75 3.13 -1.20 -0.46
C VAL A 75 4.18 -2.20 -0.96
N GLY A 76 3.82 -3.47 -1.03
CA GLY A 76 4.68 -4.57 -1.46
C GLY A 76 3.98 -5.91 -1.26
N THR A 77 4.67 -7.01 -1.57
CA THR A 77 4.17 -8.34 -1.23
C THR A 77 4.20 -8.53 0.30
N ALA A 78 3.23 -9.26 0.82
CA ALA A 78 3.09 -9.48 2.27
C ALA A 78 4.27 -10.29 2.86
N ASP A 79 4.98 -11.04 2.03
CA ASP A 79 6.20 -11.76 2.40
C ASP A 79 7.48 -10.91 2.27
N GLY A 80 7.35 -9.65 1.83
CA GLY A 80 8.47 -8.70 1.72
C GLY A 80 9.42 -9.00 0.56
N GLY A 81 9.06 -9.92 -0.34
CA GLY A 81 9.85 -10.25 -1.53
C GLY A 81 9.91 -9.14 -2.57
N GLU A 82 8.86 -8.30 -2.66
CA GLU A 82 8.79 -7.16 -3.58
C GLU A 82 8.32 -5.89 -2.85
N GLU A 83 8.96 -4.77 -3.17
CA GLU A 83 8.57 -3.43 -2.73
C GLU A 83 7.97 -2.66 -3.91
N TYR A 84 6.80 -2.05 -3.70
CA TYR A 84 6.14 -1.18 -4.68
C TYR A 84 6.11 0.28 -4.24
N LEU A 85 6.09 0.52 -2.93
CA LEU A 85 6.17 1.84 -2.30
C LEU A 85 7.32 1.87 -1.30
N ARG A 86 8.30 2.74 -1.55
CA ARG A 86 9.46 2.95 -0.69
C ARG A 86 9.28 4.20 0.16
N LYS A 87 9.45 4.08 1.48
CA LYS A 87 9.39 5.25 2.38
C LYS A 87 10.57 6.20 2.12
N ARG A 88 10.30 7.50 2.05
CA ARG A 88 11.32 8.56 1.98
C ARG A 88 11.86 8.95 3.36
#